data_AF-A0A7L5AR74-F1
#
_entry.id   AF-A0A7L5AR74-F1
#
_cell.length_a   1.000
_cell.length_b   1.000
_cell.length_c   1.000
_cell.angle_alpha   90.00
_cell.angle_beta   90.00
_cell.angle_gamma   90.00
#
_symmetry.space_group_name_H-M   'P 1'
#
loop_
_entity.id
_entity.type
_entity.pdbx_description
1 polymer ?
#
loop_
_entity_poly.entity_id
_entity_poly.type
_entity_poly.pdbx_seq_one_letter_code
_entity_poly.pdbx_strand_id
1 'polypeptide(L)'
;MKLFVQVPCLNEEGTLGMVLDTIPRQIEGVDQVEILVIDDGSTDRTVEVAREHGVKHFVRHARNMGLARSFRDGVDYALAHGADIVVNTDGDNQYKQEYIGELVAPVVRGEADIAIADRQTARIAHFSWFKKRMQHFGSQVVNYAAGTRLPDAASGFRAYSKNALLKLNVITQFSYCMETIIQAGNKRLRIASVPITTNPKTRESRLFNNIFQHMAKSGGAITRSYLMFKPHVVLGWLAALFAVIGAIPFIRFFILWCMGTAGGHIQSLVFGTTMLVAALLSVALLVIADLQRTNRVLIEETLERVKNIEYGRVDHTQIPGIRAALVSGRPSGADPAYSRED
;
A
#
# COMPACT_ATOMS: atom_id res chain seq x y z
N MET A 1 9.32 -22.00 0.47
CA MET A 1 9.35 -20.52 0.44
C MET A 1 10.06 -19.97 1.68
N LYS A 2 10.72 -18.82 1.59
CA LYS A 2 11.29 -18.09 2.74
C LYS A 2 10.33 -16.99 3.23
N LEU A 3 9.93 -17.03 4.50
CA LEU A 3 9.06 -16.05 5.14
C LEU A 3 9.88 -15.13 6.05
N PHE A 4 9.62 -13.83 5.95
CA PHE A 4 10.04 -12.85 6.95
C PHE A 4 8.84 -12.35 7.75
N VAL A 5 8.91 -12.46 9.08
CA VAL A 5 7.98 -11.80 10.00
C VAL A 5 8.62 -10.50 10.44
N GLN A 6 8.12 -9.38 9.94
CA GLN A 6 8.57 -8.05 10.32
C GLN A 6 7.75 -7.51 11.49
N VAL A 7 8.45 -6.94 12.47
CA VAL A 7 7.89 -6.37 13.70
C VAL A 7 8.44 -4.95 13.85
N PRO A 8 7.71 -3.90 13.43
CA PRO A 8 8.06 -2.52 13.73
C PRO A 8 7.82 -2.23 15.21
N CYS A 9 8.82 -1.63 15.85
CA CYS A 9 8.83 -1.33 17.28
C CYS A 9 9.20 0.13 17.53
N LEU A 10 8.55 0.73 18.52
CA LEU A 10 8.92 2.02 19.09
C LEU A 10 8.63 1.97 20.59
N ASN A 11 9.67 1.74 21.38
CA ASN A 11 9.61 1.58 22.83
C ASN A 11 8.69 0.43 23.31
N GLU A 12 8.96 -0.79 22.85
CA GLU A 12 8.19 -2.01 23.16
C GLU A 12 8.94 -2.99 24.08
N GLU A 13 9.87 -2.51 24.93
CA GLU A 13 10.66 -3.36 25.84
C GLU A 13 9.78 -4.34 26.64
N GLY A 14 8.63 -3.89 27.14
CA GLY A 14 7.75 -4.69 28.00
C GLY A 14 6.88 -5.71 27.27
N THR A 15 6.70 -5.62 25.94
CA THR A 15 5.78 -6.48 25.19
C THR A 15 6.46 -7.31 24.10
N LEU A 16 7.61 -6.87 23.60
CA LEU A 16 8.26 -7.49 22.46
C LEU A 16 8.62 -8.96 22.72
N GLY A 17 9.08 -9.31 23.93
CA GLY A 17 9.39 -10.70 24.26
C GLY A 17 8.21 -11.65 24.09
N MET A 18 7.03 -11.26 24.59
CA MET A 18 5.80 -12.03 24.42
C MET A 18 5.43 -12.22 22.94
N VAL A 19 5.65 -11.18 22.10
CA VAL A 19 5.40 -11.26 20.66
C VAL A 19 6.37 -12.22 19.98
N LEU A 20 7.65 -12.20 20.35
CA LEU A 20 8.68 -13.03 19.71
C LEU A 20 8.56 -14.50 20.07
N ASP A 21 8.11 -14.80 21.29
CA ASP A 21 7.93 -16.16 21.79
C ASP A 21 6.75 -16.89 21.13
N THR A 22 5.72 -16.15 20.68
CA THR A 22 4.51 -16.71 20.06
C THR A 22 4.58 -16.81 18.53
N ILE A 23 5.64 -16.30 17.89
CA ILE A 23 5.82 -16.42 16.43
C ILE A 23 6.13 -17.89 16.08
N PRO A 24 5.30 -18.56 15.25
CA PRO A 24 5.53 -19.94 14.85
C PRO A 24 6.81 -20.06 14.03
N ARG A 25 7.66 -21.04 14.40
CA ARG A 25 8.94 -21.32 13.73
C ARG A 25 8.81 -22.30 12.57
N GLN A 26 7.70 -23.02 12.51
CA GLN A 26 7.39 -23.98 11.45
C GLN A 26 5.98 -23.66 10.94
N ILE A 27 5.86 -23.52 9.62
CA ILE A 27 4.60 -23.23 8.93
C ILE A 27 4.58 -24.10 7.67
N GLU A 28 3.46 -24.75 7.40
CA GLU A 28 3.29 -25.59 6.23
C GLU A 28 3.55 -24.80 4.93
N GLY A 29 4.38 -25.35 4.03
CA GLY A 29 4.80 -24.72 2.77
C GLY A 29 5.83 -23.59 2.90
N VAL A 30 6.32 -23.32 4.10
CA VAL A 30 7.40 -22.36 4.38
C VAL A 30 8.61 -23.12 4.92
N ASP A 31 9.75 -23.02 4.21
CA ASP A 31 10.97 -23.75 4.56
C ASP A 31 11.75 -23.05 5.67
N GLN A 32 11.65 -21.73 5.73
CA GLN A 32 12.41 -20.89 6.65
C GLN A 32 11.57 -19.70 7.11
N VAL A 33 11.47 -19.53 8.43
CA VAL A 33 10.85 -18.37 9.08
C VAL A 33 11.95 -17.53 9.72
N GLU A 34 12.15 -16.33 9.19
CA GLU A 34 13.05 -15.32 9.75
C GLU A 34 12.23 -14.22 10.44
N ILE A 35 12.77 -13.68 11.53
CA ILE A 35 12.18 -12.54 12.24
C ILE A 35 13.05 -11.32 12.00
N LEU A 36 12.42 -10.23 11.60
CA LEU A 36 13.02 -8.92 11.40
C LEU A 36 12.39 -7.91 12.36
N VAL A 37 13.20 -7.30 13.21
CA VAL A 37 12.75 -6.19 14.07
C VAL A 37 13.15 -4.86 13.43
N ILE A 38 12.18 -3.96 13.27
CA ILE A 38 12.43 -2.59 12.81
C ILE A 38 12.30 -1.64 13.99
N ASP A 39 13.43 -1.21 14.53
CA ASP A 39 13.50 -0.22 15.60
C ASP A 39 13.34 1.20 15.02
N ASP A 40 12.19 1.82 15.24
CA ASP A 40 11.87 3.17 14.76
C ASP A 40 12.43 4.26 15.69
N GLY A 41 13.65 4.09 16.18
CA GLY A 41 14.32 5.02 17.08
C GLY A 41 13.85 4.92 18.53
N SER A 42 13.78 3.71 19.07
CA SER A 42 13.47 3.48 20.49
C SER A 42 14.56 4.06 21.40
N THR A 43 14.13 4.46 22.59
CA THR A 43 14.95 5.01 23.68
C THR A 43 15.03 4.08 24.89
N ASP A 44 14.35 2.94 24.84
CA ASP A 44 14.32 1.89 25.88
C ASP A 44 15.13 0.65 25.44
N ARG A 45 15.01 -0.48 26.16
CA ARG A 45 15.77 -1.72 25.84
C ARG A 45 15.13 -2.60 24.75
N THR A 46 14.29 -2.05 23.87
CA THR A 46 13.59 -2.81 22.82
C THR A 46 14.55 -3.67 21.98
N VAL A 47 15.69 -3.10 21.56
CA VAL A 47 16.63 -3.80 20.67
C VAL A 47 17.38 -4.90 21.43
N GLU A 48 17.72 -4.66 22.69
CA GLU A 48 18.37 -5.62 23.58
C GLU A 48 17.46 -6.83 23.80
N VAL A 49 16.19 -6.60 24.13
CA VAL A 49 15.19 -7.66 24.29
C VAL A 49 15.07 -8.51 23.03
N ALA A 50 15.02 -7.89 21.85
CA ALA A 50 14.98 -8.63 20.59
C ALA A 50 16.20 -9.52 20.37
N ARG A 51 17.41 -9.04 20.72
CA ARG A 51 18.65 -9.82 20.62
C ARG A 51 18.66 -10.98 21.61
N GLU A 52 18.19 -10.77 22.84
CA GLU A 52 18.07 -11.81 23.87
C GLU A 52 17.14 -12.96 23.42
N HIS A 53 16.11 -12.64 22.62
CA HIS A 53 15.22 -13.63 21.98
C HIS A 53 15.76 -14.20 20.64
N GLY A 54 17.03 -13.98 20.33
CA GLY A 54 17.71 -14.59 19.18
C GLY A 54 17.32 -14.00 17.82
N VAL A 55 16.73 -12.80 17.77
CA VAL A 55 16.50 -12.09 16.50
C VAL A 55 17.85 -11.77 15.86
N LYS A 56 17.98 -12.08 14.56
CA LYS A 56 19.22 -11.87 13.78
C LYS A 56 19.14 -10.69 12.82
N HIS A 57 17.92 -10.32 12.43
CA HIS A 57 17.68 -9.30 11.41
C HIS A 57 17.13 -8.03 12.06
N PHE A 58 17.75 -6.89 11.74
CA PHE A 58 17.40 -5.60 12.29
C PHE A 58 17.47 -4.50 11.24
N VAL A 59 16.50 -3.60 11.30
CA VAL A 59 16.57 -2.26 10.70
C VAL A 59 16.44 -1.26 11.84
N ARG A 60 17.36 -0.30 11.93
CA ARG A 60 17.37 0.70 13.01
C ARG A 60 17.34 2.11 12.46
N HIS A 61 16.39 2.90 12.90
CA HIS A 61 16.32 4.32 12.61
C HIS A 61 16.98 5.14 13.72
N ALA A 62 17.67 6.21 13.35
CA ALA A 62 18.28 7.13 14.31
C ALA A 62 17.26 7.98 15.08
N ARG A 63 16.04 8.10 14.56
CA ARG A 63 14.91 8.82 15.15
C ARG A 63 13.61 8.18 14.66
N ASN A 64 12.49 8.52 15.29
CA ASN A 64 11.17 8.13 14.81
C ASN A 64 10.89 8.66 13.40
N MET A 65 10.71 7.73 12.46
CA MET A 65 10.40 7.98 11.06
C MET A 65 8.94 7.65 10.71
N GLY A 66 8.23 6.95 11.60
CA GLY A 66 6.83 6.60 11.47
C GLY A 66 6.60 5.21 10.88
N LEU A 67 5.46 4.61 11.25
CA LEU A 67 5.09 3.22 10.95
C LEU A 67 5.19 2.86 9.45
N ALA A 68 4.73 3.75 8.56
CA ALA A 68 4.78 3.48 7.13
C ALA A 68 6.20 3.47 6.55
N ARG A 69 7.13 4.26 7.14
CA ARG A 69 8.55 4.21 6.79
C ARG A 69 9.17 2.89 7.27
N SER A 70 8.92 2.52 8.52
CA SER A 70 9.41 1.27 9.11
C SER A 70 8.94 0.04 8.34
N PHE A 71 7.67 0.04 7.90
CA PHE A 71 7.13 -1.01 7.03
C PHE A 71 7.89 -1.11 5.71
N ARG A 72 8.18 0.01 5.06
CA ARG A 72 8.89 0.01 3.77
C ARG A 72 10.32 -0.47 3.93
N ASP A 73 11.06 0.10 4.87
CA ASP A 73 12.48 -0.23 5.06
C ASP A 73 12.62 -1.70 5.53
N GLY A 74 11.64 -2.22 6.28
CA GLY A 74 11.55 -3.64 6.61
C GLY A 74 11.24 -4.55 5.41
N VAL A 75 10.33 -4.14 4.52
CA VAL A 75 10.06 -4.86 3.26
C VAL A 75 11.31 -4.90 2.38
N ASP A 76 11.97 -3.77 2.18
CA ASP A 76 13.17 -3.69 1.33
C ASP A 76 14.29 -4.58 1.89
N TYR A 77 14.50 -4.55 3.21
CA TYR A 77 15.44 -5.46 3.88
C TYR A 77 15.05 -6.94 3.66
N ALA A 78 13.80 -7.31 3.90
CA ALA A 78 13.34 -8.69 3.76
C ALA A 78 13.50 -9.21 2.32
N LEU A 79 13.14 -8.39 1.33
CA LEU A 79 13.30 -8.72 -0.09
C LEU A 79 14.77 -8.90 -0.48
N ALA A 80 15.65 -8.01 -0.02
CA ALA A 80 17.10 -8.12 -0.22
C ALA A 80 17.68 -9.41 0.41
N HIS A 81 17.05 -9.94 1.45
CA HIS A 81 17.44 -11.20 2.12
C HIS A 81 16.68 -12.42 1.60
N GLY A 82 16.06 -12.31 0.42
CA GLY A 82 15.46 -13.42 -0.32
C GLY A 82 14.07 -13.82 0.16
N ALA A 83 13.31 -12.92 0.81
CA ALA A 83 11.93 -13.18 1.19
C ALA A 83 11.06 -13.52 -0.03
N ASP A 84 10.31 -14.61 0.08
CA ASP A 84 9.22 -14.98 -0.83
C ASP A 84 7.87 -14.47 -0.29
N ILE A 85 7.76 -14.33 1.04
CA ILE A 85 6.60 -13.82 1.76
C ILE A 85 7.08 -12.88 2.87
N VAL A 86 6.37 -11.77 3.09
CA VAL A 86 6.57 -10.90 4.27
C VAL A 86 5.26 -10.80 5.04
N VAL A 87 5.31 -11.08 6.34
CA VAL A 87 4.22 -10.85 7.28
C VAL A 87 4.57 -9.64 8.13
N ASN A 88 3.67 -8.66 8.20
CA ASN A 88 3.77 -7.57 9.18
C ASN A 88 2.90 -7.90 10.39
N THR A 89 3.43 -7.79 11.60
CA THR A 89 2.68 -7.82 12.86
C THR A 89 3.11 -6.65 13.75
N ASP A 90 2.45 -6.44 14.90
CA ASP A 90 2.74 -5.32 15.82
C ASP A 90 3.53 -5.80 17.05
N GLY A 91 4.43 -4.95 17.56
CA GLY A 91 5.25 -5.24 18.75
C GLY A 91 4.53 -5.10 20.11
N ASP A 92 3.26 -4.73 20.13
CA ASP A 92 2.49 -4.44 21.36
C ASP A 92 1.63 -5.62 21.87
N ASN A 93 1.77 -6.78 21.21
CA ASN A 93 1.05 -8.02 21.48
C ASN A 93 -0.48 -7.98 21.28
N GLN A 94 -1.02 -7.01 20.53
CA GLN A 94 -2.47 -6.99 20.21
C GLN A 94 -2.90 -8.12 19.28
N TYR A 95 -2.03 -8.51 18.34
CA TYR A 95 -2.27 -9.66 17.47
C TYR A 95 -1.77 -10.94 18.12
N LYS A 96 -2.46 -12.05 17.84
CA LYS A 96 -2.02 -13.40 18.18
C LYS A 96 -1.18 -13.96 17.02
N GLN A 97 0.10 -14.13 17.27
CA GLN A 97 1.11 -14.52 16.28
C GLN A 97 0.94 -15.98 15.85
N GLU A 98 0.21 -16.79 16.62
CA GLU A 98 -0.14 -18.17 16.28
C GLU A 98 -0.94 -18.23 14.97
N TYR A 99 -1.69 -17.17 14.62
CA TYR A 99 -2.42 -17.06 13.36
C TYR A 99 -1.51 -16.78 12.14
N ILE A 100 -0.19 -16.58 12.30
CA ILE A 100 0.70 -16.31 11.16
C ILE A 100 0.61 -17.45 10.13
N GLY A 101 0.53 -18.71 10.57
CA GLY A 101 0.38 -19.85 9.67
C GLY A 101 -0.90 -19.78 8.83
N GLU A 102 -2.04 -19.54 9.49
CA GLU A 102 -3.35 -19.38 8.81
C GLU A 102 -3.37 -18.17 7.87
N LEU A 103 -2.73 -17.07 8.28
CA LEU A 103 -2.66 -15.83 7.50
C LEU A 103 -1.81 -16.01 6.23
N VAL A 104 -0.72 -16.78 6.32
CA VAL A 104 0.20 -17.04 5.20
C VAL A 104 -0.34 -18.10 4.24
N ALA A 105 -1.20 -19.01 4.71
CA ALA A 105 -1.66 -20.15 3.92
C ALA A 105 -2.29 -19.79 2.55
N PRO A 106 -3.16 -18.76 2.41
CA PRO A 106 -3.68 -18.34 1.10
C PRO A 106 -2.60 -17.84 0.14
N VAL A 107 -1.53 -17.25 0.68
CA VAL A 107 -0.38 -16.77 -0.11
C VAL A 107 0.47 -17.95 -0.59
N VAL A 108 0.76 -18.90 0.31
CA VAL A 108 1.49 -20.14 -0.01
C VAL A 108 0.78 -20.97 -1.07
N ARG A 109 -0.55 -21.11 -0.98
CA ARG A 109 -1.36 -21.81 -1.99
C ARG A 109 -1.52 -21.05 -3.30
N GLY A 110 -1.02 -19.81 -3.37
CA GLY A 110 -1.14 -18.96 -4.55
C GLY A 110 -2.57 -18.50 -4.83
N GLU A 111 -3.46 -18.50 -3.84
CA GLU A 111 -4.85 -18.03 -3.93
C GLU A 111 -4.94 -16.51 -3.75
N ALA A 112 -4.03 -15.93 -2.97
CA ALA A 112 -3.98 -14.51 -2.68
C ALA A 112 -2.57 -13.95 -2.84
N ASP A 113 -2.47 -12.70 -3.30
CA ASP A 113 -1.21 -11.96 -3.31
C ASP A 113 -1.01 -11.21 -1.98
N ILE A 114 -2.11 -10.90 -1.27
CA ILE A 114 -2.16 -10.27 0.05
C ILE A 114 -3.23 -10.97 0.89
N ALA A 115 -2.90 -11.33 2.13
CA ALA A 115 -3.86 -11.81 3.12
C ALA A 115 -3.92 -10.83 4.31
N ILE A 116 -5.13 -10.50 4.75
CA ILE A 116 -5.38 -9.51 5.81
C ILE A 116 -6.09 -10.20 6.95
N ALA A 117 -5.57 -10.01 8.17
CA ALA A 117 -6.20 -10.54 9.36
C ALA A 117 -7.41 -9.68 9.75
N ASP A 118 -8.61 -10.24 9.66
CA ASP A 118 -9.85 -9.63 10.09
C ASP A 118 -10.03 -9.86 11.59
N ARG A 119 -9.91 -8.77 12.37
CA ARG A 119 -10.07 -8.79 13.83
C ARG A 119 -11.52 -9.04 14.28
N GLN A 120 -12.47 -9.19 13.36
CA GLN A 120 -13.89 -9.38 13.63
C GLN A 120 -14.43 -8.28 14.57
N THR A 121 -14.06 -7.03 14.29
CA THR A 121 -14.30 -5.88 15.21
C THR A 121 -15.77 -5.68 15.60
N ALA A 122 -16.71 -6.16 14.78
CA ALA A 122 -18.14 -6.22 15.12
C ALA A 122 -18.43 -7.07 16.38
N ARG A 123 -17.71 -8.17 16.58
CA ARG A 123 -17.89 -9.15 17.67
C ARG A 123 -17.08 -8.84 18.94
N ILE A 124 -16.18 -7.85 18.90
CA ILE A 124 -15.38 -7.49 20.08
C ILE A 124 -16.26 -6.73 21.09
N ALA A 125 -16.42 -7.29 22.30
CA ALA A 125 -17.33 -6.78 23.34
C ALA A 125 -16.92 -5.40 23.89
N HIS A 126 -15.62 -5.08 23.92
CA HIS A 126 -15.10 -3.86 24.56
C HIS A 126 -14.98 -2.63 23.64
N PHE A 127 -15.35 -2.75 22.35
CA PHE A 127 -15.35 -1.60 21.45
C PHE A 127 -16.64 -0.78 21.61
N SER A 128 -16.51 0.50 21.96
CA SER A 128 -17.63 1.47 21.96
C SER A 128 -18.36 1.46 20.61
N TRP A 129 -19.68 1.58 20.64
CA TRP A 129 -20.55 1.66 19.45
C TRP A 129 -20.08 2.68 18.42
N PHE A 130 -19.56 3.83 18.88
CA PHE A 130 -19.02 4.87 18.00
C PHE A 130 -17.77 4.40 17.24
N LYS A 131 -16.84 3.71 17.91
CA LYS A 131 -15.64 3.14 17.28
C LYS A 131 -15.99 2.06 16.25
N LYS A 132 -16.99 1.20 16.54
CA LYS A 132 -17.48 0.19 15.59
C LYS A 132 -18.04 0.83 14.32
N ARG A 133 -18.87 1.88 14.46
CA ARG A 133 -19.46 2.59 13.30
C ARG A 133 -18.42 3.34 12.47
N MET A 134 -17.43 3.96 13.11
CA MET A 134 -16.33 4.63 12.40
C MET A 134 -15.46 3.64 11.63
N GLN A 135 -15.13 2.49 12.21
CA GLN A 135 -14.32 1.48 11.52
C GLN A 135 -15.07 0.86 10.34
N HIS A 136 -16.38 0.66 10.48
CA HIS A 136 -17.23 0.21 9.38
C HIS A 136 -17.26 1.23 8.24
N PHE A 137 -17.45 2.52 8.54
CA PHE A 137 -17.43 3.58 7.54
C PHE A 137 -16.07 3.70 6.84
N GLY A 138 -14.98 3.70 7.61
CA GLY A 138 -13.62 3.71 7.04
C GLY A 138 -13.37 2.52 6.11
N SER A 139 -13.82 1.32 6.51
CA SER A 139 -13.71 0.12 5.67
C SER A 139 -14.58 0.21 4.42
N GLN A 140 -15.80 0.76 4.50
CA GLN A 140 -16.67 0.99 3.34
C GLN A 140 -16.06 1.95 2.32
N VAL A 141 -15.49 3.07 2.79
CA VAL A 141 -14.85 4.05 1.91
C VAL A 141 -13.63 3.46 1.21
N VAL A 142 -12.80 2.69 1.94
CA VAL A 142 -11.62 2.03 1.38
C VAL A 142 -12.02 0.94 0.39
N ASN A 143 -13.04 0.14 0.73
CA ASN A 143 -13.60 -0.87 -0.16
C ASN A 143 -14.15 -0.26 -1.46
N TYR A 144 -14.82 0.88 -1.37
CA TYR A 144 -15.28 1.61 -2.56
C TYR A 144 -14.11 2.12 -3.41
N ALA A 145 -13.09 2.71 -2.78
CA ALA A 145 -11.91 3.21 -3.48
C ALA A 145 -11.05 2.08 -4.11
N ALA A 146 -10.97 0.94 -3.43
CA ALA A 146 -10.20 -0.23 -3.85
C ALA A 146 -11.00 -1.19 -4.75
N GLY A 147 -12.33 -1.08 -4.81
CA GLY A 147 -13.18 -2.06 -5.49
C GLY A 147 -13.21 -3.43 -4.80
N THR A 148 -13.00 -3.48 -3.48
CA THR A 148 -12.88 -4.70 -2.68
C THR A 148 -14.04 -4.84 -1.69
N ARG A 149 -14.16 -5.99 -1.02
CA ARG A 149 -15.14 -6.23 0.06
C ARG A 149 -14.46 -6.80 1.30
N LEU A 150 -13.58 -6.01 1.89
CA LEU A 150 -12.78 -6.38 3.06
C LEU A 150 -13.51 -5.98 4.36
N PRO A 151 -13.73 -6.92 5.30
CA PRO A 151 -14.35 -6.63 6.59
C PRO A 151 -13.54 -5.67 7.49
N ASP A 152 -12.20 -5.77 7.48
CA ASP A 152 -11.31 -4.90 8.26
C ASP A 152 -10.11 -4.41 7.42
N ALA A 153 -10.35 -3.37 6.62
CA ALA A 153 -9.32 -2.78 5.76
C ALA A 153 -8.21 -2.04 6.55
N ALA A 154 -8.40 -1.77 7.85
CA ALA A 154 -7.44 -1.03 8.67
C ALA A 154 -6.44 -1.92 9.41
N SER A 155 -6.64 -3.24 9.43
CA SER A 155 -5.77 -4.18 10.14
C SER A 155 -4.32 -4.09 9.65
N GLY A 156 -3.36 -4.04 10.58
CA GLY A 156 -1.92 -4.02 10.31
C GLY A 156 -1.29 -5.41 10.27
N PHE A 157 -2.04 -6.46 10.64
CA PHE A 157 -1.56 -7.83 10.57
C PHE A 157 -1.88 -8.43 9.21
N ARG A 158 -0.84 -8.56 8.38
CA ARG A 158 -0.98 -8.89 6.96
C ARG A 158 0.17 -9.75 6.46
N ALA A 159 -0.13 -10.67 5.55
CA ALA A 159 0.86 -11.38 4.75
C ALA A 159 0.86 -10.84 3.32
N TYR A 160 2.04 -10.66 2.75
CA TYR A 160 2.25 -10.21 1.39
C TYR A 160 3.13 -11.21 0.65
N SER A 161 2.72 -11.62 -0.55
CA SER A 161 3.61 -12.28 -1.51
C SER A 161 4.70 -11.31 -1.96
N LYS A 162 5.86 -11.86 -2.35
CA LYS A 162 6.91 -11.10 -3.04
C LYS A 162 6.37 -10.30 -4.22
N ASN A 163 5.59 -10.93 -5.09
CA ASN A 163 4.96 -10.28 -6.25
C ASN A 163 4.12 -9.05 -5.86
N ALA A 164 3.34 -9.13 -4.77
CA ALA A 164 2.61 -7.97 -4.26
C ALA A 164 3.57 -6.84 -3.84
N LEU A 165 4.62 -7.15 -3.08
CA LEU A 165 5.57 -6.15 -2.56
C LEU A 165 6.37 -5.45 -3.68
N LEU A 166 6.67 -6.16 -4.77
CA LEU A 166 7.33 -5.57 -5.94
C LEU A 166 6.43 -4.55 -6.65
N LYS A 167 5.11 -4.77 -6.63
CA LYS A 167 4.09 -3.93 -7.28
C LYS A 167 3.59 -2.78 -6.43
N LEU A 168 3.63 -2.91 -5.11
CA LEU A 168 3.14 -1.93 -4.15
C LEU A 168 4.21 -0.86 -3.85
N ASN A 169 3.77 0.39 -3.72
CA ASN A 169 4.66 1.53 -3.44
C ASN A 169 4.10 2.38 -2.30
N VAL A 170 4.61 2.21 -1.08
CA VAL A 170 4.11 2.97 0.09
C VAL A 170 4.76 4.35 0.15
N ILE A 171 3.98 5.40 -0.08
CA ILE A 171 4.43 6.80 -0.10
C ILE A 171 4.07 7.53 1.20
N THR A 172 2.94 7.16 1.82
CA THR A 172 2.49 7.80 3.06
C THR A 172 3.49 7.64 4.20
N GLN A 173 3.51 8.61 5.12
CA GLN A 173 4.26 8.53 6.38
C GLN A 173 3.39 8.07 7.56
N PHE A 174 2.06 7.99 7.38
CA PHE A 174 1.13 7.72 8.48
C PHE A 174 0.84 6.23 8.65
N SER A 175 -0.06 5.68 7.84
CA SER A 175 -0.43 4.26 7.89
C SER A 175 -0.42 3.70 6.48
N TYR A 176 0.39 2.67 6.26
CA TYR A 176 0.50 1.98 4.97
C TYR A 176 -0.76 1.14 4.66
N CYS A 177 -1.58 0.83 5.67
CA CYS A 177 -2.70 -0.11 5.58
C CYS A 177 -3.73 0.28 4.50
N MET A 178 -4.12 1.56 4.47
CA MET A 178 -5.12 2.05 3.51
C MET A 178 -4.54 2.18 2.10
N GLU A 179 -3.33 2.71 2.01
CA GLU A 179 -2.66 2.94 0.73
C GLU A 179 -2.41 1.63 0.00
N THR A 180 -1.88 0.61 0.70
CA THR A 180 -1.60 -0.71 0.12
C THR A 180 -2.86 -1.41 -0.38
N ILE A 181 -4.01 -1.30 0.29
CA ILE A 181 -5.27 -1.89 -0.19
C ILE A 181 -5.78 -1.17 -1.43
N ILE A 182 -5.78 0.16 -1.43
CA ILE A 182 -6.25 0.93 -2.60
C ILE A 182 -5.38 0.62 -3.81
N GLN A 183 -4.06 0.55 -3.63
CA GLN A 183 -3.14 0.14 -4.70
C GLN A 183 -3.39 -1.30 -5.14
N ALA A 184 -3.53 -2.24 -4.20
CA ALA A 184 -3.78 -3.64 -4.51
C ALA A 184 -5.06 -3.83 -5.34
N GLY A 185 -6.15 -3.16 -4.95
CA GLY A 185 -7.40 -3.18 -5.70
C GLY A 185 -7.26 -2.62 -7.12
N ASN A 186 -6.60 -1.45 -7.27
CA ASN A 186 -6.38 -0.84 -8.58
C ASN A 186 -5.40 -1.64 -9.47
N LYS A 187 -4.43 -2.34 -8.87
CA LYS A 187 -3.49 -3.25 -9.56
C LYS A 187 -4.04 -4.68 -9.72
N ARG A 188 -5.31 -4.93 -9.34
CA ARG A 188 -5.99 -6.23 -9.43
C ARG A 188 -5.25 -7.37 -8.73
N LEU A 189 -4.58 -7.07 -7.62
CA LEU A 189 -4.01 -8.09 -6.75
C LEU A 189 -5.13 -8.82 -6.01
N ARG A 190 -4.94 -10.13 -5.80
CA ARG A 190 -5.90 -10.97 -5.09
C ARG A 190 -5.72 -10.76 -3.59
N ILE A 191 -6.81 -10.38 -2.91
CA ILE A 191 -6.80 -10.10 -1.48
C ILE A 191 -7.70 -11.11 -0.76
N ALA A 192 -7.14 -11.84 0.21
CA ALA A 192 -7.89 -12.71 1.12
C ALA A 192 -8.08 -12.06 2.48
N SER A 193 -9.19 -12.39 3.15
CA SER A 193 -9.47 -12.00 4.53
C SER A 193 -9.47 -13.25 5.40
N VAL A 194 -8.68 -13.24 6.47
CA VAL A 194 -8.55 -14.37 7.40
C VAL A 194 -9.08 -13.93 8.76
N PRO A 195 -10.16 -14.53 9.29
CA PRO A 195 -10.71 -14.15 10.58
C PRO A 195 -9.77 -14.55 11.72
N ILE A 196 -9.50 -13.62 12.64
CA ILE A 196 -8.63 -13.86 13.80
C ILE A 196 -9.25 -13.32 15.09
N THR A 197 -8.72 -13.80 16.22
CA THR A 197 -8.96 -13.19 17.54
C THR A 197 -7.78 -12.33 17.97
N THR A 198 -8.04 -11.26 18.73
CA THR A 198 -7.01 -10.36 19.27
C THR A 198 -6.80 -10.58 20.76
N ASN A 199 -5.60 -10.26 21.25
CA ASN A 199 -5.35 -10.21 22.69
C ASN A 199 -5.97 -8.95 23.33
N PRO A 200 -6.15 -8.93 24.66
CA PRO A 200 -6.51 -7.72 25.38
C PRO A 200 -5.47 -6.62 25.18
N LYS A 201 -5.89 -5.35 25.22
CA LYS A 201 -4.96 -4.22 25.15
C LYS A 201 -4.01 -4.24 26.34
N THR A 202 -2.71 -4.22 26.05
CA THR A 202 -1.63 -4.03 27.03
C THR A 202 -1.37 -2.54 27.30
N ARG A 203 -1.55 -1.68 26.29
CA ARG A 203 -1.40 -0.22 26.38
C ARG A 203 -2.30 0.53 25.38
N GLU A 204 -2.39 1.86 25.51
CA GLU A 204 -3.02 2.69 24.50
C GLU A 204 -2.14 2.87 23.25
N SER A 205 -2.79 3.14 22.10
CA SER A 205 -2.10 3.26 20.81
C SER A 205 -1.28 4.54 20.74
N ARG A 206 -0.01 4.42 20.34
CA ARG A 206 0.90 5.56 20.07
C ARG A 206 0.77 6.09 18.64
N LEU A 207 -0.03 5.45 17.79
CA LEU A 207 -0.21 5.86 16.39
C LEU A 207 -1.00 7.17 16.27
N PHE A 208 -1.88 7.48 17.23
CA PHE A 208 -2.65 8.70 17.22
C PHE A 208 -2.98 9.19 18.63
N ASN A 209 -2.73 10.48 18.88
CA ASN A 209 -3.05 11.13 20.14
C ASN A 209 -4.48 11.70 20.17
N ASN A 210 -5.11 11.87 19.00
CA ASN A 210 -6.46 12.45 18.85
C ASN A 210 -7.25 11.78 17.71
N ILE A 211 -8.49 11.37 18.00
CA ILE A 211 -9.41 10.73 17.05
C ILE A 211 -9.71 11.64 15.85
N PHE A 212 -9.90 12.94 16.06
CA PHE A 212 -10.19 13.88 14.96
C PHE A 212 -8.99 14.04 14.02
N GLN A 213 -7.78 14.10 14.58
CA GLN A 213 -6.56 14.16 13.79
C GLN A 213 -6.37 12.88 12.96
N HIS A 214 -6.65 11.71 13.55
CA HIS A 214 -6.63 10.43 12.84
C HIS A 214 -7.64 10.42 11.68
N MET A 215 -8.86 10.93 11.91
CA MET A 215 -9.90 11.01 10.91
C MET A 215 -9.54 11.95 9.76
N ALA A 216 -9.02 13.14 10.06
CA ALA A 216 -8.58 14.11 9.05
C ALA A 216 -7.42 13.56 8.21
N LYS A 217 -6.41 12.95 8.84
CA LYS A 217 -5.27 12.33 8.15
C LYS A 217 -5.71 11.15 7.28
N SER A 218 -6.58 10.28 7.79
CA SER A 218 -7.11 9.13 7.05
C SER A 218 -7.98 9.57 5.87
N GLY A 219 -8.87 10.54 6.07
CA GLY A 219 -9.70 11.12 5.02
C GLY A 219 -8.85 11.77 3.93
N GLY A 220 -7.84 12.56 4.32
CA GLY A 220 -6.89 13.15 3.37
C GLY A 220 -6.12 12.11 2.56
N ALA A 221 -5.68 11.01 3.19
CA ALA A 221 -4.99 9.91 2.51
C ALA A 221 -5.91 9.18 1.51
N ILE A 222 -7.16 8.91 1.90
CA ILE A 222 -8.18 8.31 1.03
C ILE A 222 -8.46 9.22 -0.17
N THR A 223 -8.75 10.50 0.06
CA THR A 223 -9.04 11.47 -1.01
C THR A 223 -7.86 11.59 -1.96
N ARG A 224 -6.63 11.69 -1.43
CA ARG A 224 -5.41 11.71 -2.24
C ARG A 224 -5.27 10.45 -3.08
N SER A 225 -5.48 9.27 -2.49
CA SER A 225 -5.38 8.00 -3.20
C SER A 225 -6.47 7.85 -4.26
N TYR A 226 -7.71 8.27 -3.98
CA TYR A 226 -8.79 8.27 -4.95
C TYR A 226 -8.52 9.20 -6.13
N LEU A 227 -8.11 10.45 -5.86
CA LEU A 227 -7.71 11.41 -6.90
C LEU A 227 -6.52 10.92 -7.72
N MET A 228 -5.58 10.23 -7.09
CA MET A 228 -4.42 9.63 -7.74
C MET A 228 -4.85 8.54 -8.75
N PHE A 229 -5.82 7.69 -8.43
CA PHE A 229 -6.25 6.60 -9.32
C PHE A 229 -7.36 6.98 -10.30
N LYS A 230 -8.29 7.86 -9.91
CA LYS A 230 -9.47 8.22 -10.70
C LYS A 230 -9.68 9.76 -10.77
N PRO A 231 -8.70 10.52 -11.27
CA PRO A 231 -8.80 11.99 -11.34
C PRO A 231 -9.96 12.45 -12.24
N HIS A 232 -10.24 11.70 -13.31
CA HIS A 232 -11.32 11.97 -14.26
C HIS A 232 -12.71 11.98 -13.64
N VAL A 233 -12.94 11.19 -12.59
CA VAL A 233 -14.24 11.19 -11.92
C VAL A 233 -14.47 12.52 -11.20
N VAL A 234 -13.50 12.97 -10.40
CA VAL A 234 -13.70 14.19 -9.59
C VAL A 234 -13.66 15.44 -10.45
N LEU A 235 -12.64 15.59 -11.28
CA LEU A 235 -12.44 16.80 -12.09
C LEU A 235 -13.43 16.86 -13.25
N GLY A 236 -13.81 15.72 -13.84
CA GLY A 236 -14.85 15.65 -14.86
C GLY A 236 -16.23 16.05 -14.32
N TRP A 237 -16.60 15.57 -13.12
CA TRP A 237 -17.86 15.99 -12.48
C TRP A 237 -17.87 17.48 -12.13
N LEU A 238 -16.76 18.04 -11.63
CA LEU A 238 -16.66 19.48 -11.36
C LEU A 238 -16.77 20.31 -12.64
N ALA A 239 -16.08 19.90 -13.71
CA ALA A 239 -16.17 20.56 -15.01
C ALA A 239 -17.61 20.55 -15.55
N ALA A 240 -18.30 19.40 -15.48
CA ALA A 240 -19.69 19.28 -15.89
C ALA A 240 -20.62 20.14 -15.02
N LEU A 241 -20.43 20.13 -13.70
CA LEU A 241 -21.22 20.93 -12.75
C LEU A 241 -21.11 22.42 -13.06
N PHE A 242 -19.88 22.95 -13.20
CA PHE A 242 -19.67 24.36 -13.52
C PHE A 242 -20.16 24.73 -14.92
N ALA A 243 -20.04 23.82 -15.90
CA ALA A 243 -20.58 24.04 -17.23
C ALA A 243 -22.11 24.15 -17.22
N VAL A 244 -22.80 23.26 -16.50
CA VAL A 244 -24.27 23.27 -16.38
C VAL A 244 -24.73 24.52 -15.62
N ILE A 245 -24.12 24.83 -14.46
CA ILE A 245 -24.46 26.03 -13.68
C ILE A 245 -24.19 27.30 -14.49
N GLY A 246 -23.07 27.34 -15.23
CA GLY A 246 -22.71 28.45 -16.09
C GLY A 246 -23.64 28.64 -17.28
N ALA A 247 -24.16 27.55 -17.86
CA ALA A 247 -25.08 27.61 -19.00
C ALA A 247 -26.46 28.18 -18.63
N ILE A 248 -26.94 27.97 -17.40
CA ILE A 248 -28.28 28.43 -16.96
C ILE A 248 -28.47 29.96 -17.17
N PRO A 249 -27.57 30.85 -16.68
CA PRO A 249 -27.65 32.28 -16.95
C PRO A 249 -27.63 32.65 -18.42
N PHE A 250 -26.82 31.97 -19.25
CA PHE A 250 -26.75 32.24 -20.69
C PHE A 250 -28.04 31.86 -21.41
N ILE A 251 -28.59 30.67 -21.10
CA ILE A 251 -29.88 30.22 -21.65
C ILE A 251 -30.99 31.18 -21.24
N ARG A 252 -31.04 31.57 -19.97
CA ARG A 252 -32.01 32.56 -19.46
C ARG A 252 -31.88 33.90 -20.18
N PHE A 253 -30.65 34.41 -20.33
CA PHE A 253 -30.41 35.68 -21.02
C PHE A 253 -30.82 35.61 -22.48
N PHE A 254 -30.54 34.51 -23.17
CA PHE A 254 -30.94 34.27 -24.55
C PHE A 254 -32.47 34.32 -24.71
N ILE A 255 -33.22 33.67 -23.81
CA ILE A 255 -34.68 33.71 -23.80
C ILE A 255 -35.18 35.16 -23.61
N LEU A 256 -34.64 35.90 -22.64
CA LEU A 256 -35.04 37.30 -22.38
C LEU A 256 -34.70 38.22 -23.55
N TRP A 257 -33.60 37.94 -24.26
CA TRP A 257 -33.23 38.65 -25.47
C TRP A 257 -34.22 38.40 -26.60
N CYS A 258 -34.64 37.15 -26.83
CA CYS A 258 -35.70 36.83 -27.79
C CYS A 258 -37.05 37.47 -27.43
N MET A 259 -37.34 37.70 -26.14
CA MET A 259 -38.57 38.36 -25.67
C MET A 259 -38.49 39.90 -25.70
N GLY A 260 -37.34 40.49 -26.04
CA GLY A 260 -37.15 41.94 -26.06
C GLY A 260 -37.00 42.58 -24.67
N THR A 261 -36.87 41.79 -23.60
CA THR A 261 -36.80 42.26 -22.20
C THR A 261 -35.43 42.00 -21.56
N ALA A 262 -34.35 41.98 -22.35
CA ALA A 262 -33.00 41.65 -21.86
C ALA A 262 -32.33 42.72 -20.98
N GLY A 263 -32.90 43.92 -20.88
CA GLY A 263 -32.31 45.04 -20.15
C GLY A 263 -32.06 44.73 -18.67
N GLY A 264 -30.86 45.03 -18.16
CA GLY A 264 -30.53 44.98 -16.73
C GLY A 264 -29.97 43.66 -16.20
N HIS A 265 -29.78 42.63 -17.03
CA HIS A 265 -29.36 41.28 -16.57
C HIS A 265 -27.85 40.96 -16.75
N ILE A 266 -26.99 41.98 -16.85
CA ILE A 266 -25.53 41.82 -17.06
C ILE A 266 -24.88 40.99 -15.93
N GLN A 267 -25.34 41.13 -14.69
CA GLN A 267 -24.83 40.37 -13.55
C GLN A 267 -24.96 38.85 -13.74
N SER A 268 -26.03 38.39 -14.38
CA SER A 268 -26.23 36.97 -14.70
C SER A 268 -25.21 36.48 -15.73
N LEU A 269 -24.88 37.29 -16.73
CA LEU A 269 -23.83 36.98 -17.70
C LEU A 269 -22.44 36.94 -17.08
N VAL A 270 -22.13 37.85 -16.14
CA VAL A 270 -20.86 37.85 -15.41
C VAL A 270 -20.71 36.58 -14.56
N PHE A 271 -21.78 36.18 -13.87
CA PHE A 271 -21.79 34.91 -13.12
C PHE A 271 -21.64 33.70 -14.04
N GLY A 272 -22.40 33.64 -15.15
CA GLY A 272 -22.29 32.56 -16.13
C GLY A 272 -20.89 32.46 -16.74
N THR A 273 -20.27 33.59 -17.08
CA THR A 273 -18.89 33.65 -17.61
C THR A 273 -17.89 33.13 -16.57
N THR A 274 -17.99 33.56 -15.31
CA THR A 274 -17.12 33.06 -14.23
C THR A 274 -17.23 31.54 -14.07
N MET A 275 -18.45 31.00 -14.14
CA MET A 275 -18.68 29.55 -14.05
C MET A 275 -18.13 28.80 -15.28
N LEU A 276 -18.26 29.35 -16.49
CA LEU A 276 -17.65 28.75 -17.69
C LEU A 276 -16.12 28.76 -17.62
N VAL A 277 -15.51 29.83 -17.10
CA VAL A 277 -14.06 29.88 -16.85
C VAL A 277 -13.67 28.81 -15.82
N ALA A 278 -14.42 28.64 -14.74
CA ALA A 278 -14.18 27.57 -13.76
C ALA A 278 -14.32 26.17 -14.37
N ALA A 279 -15.28 25.97 -15.29
CA ALA A 279 -15.43 24.73 -16.04
C ALA A 279 -14.20 24.45 -16.93
N LEU A 280 -13.75 25.45 -17.70
CA LEU A 280 -12.55 25.35 -18.54
C LEU A 280 -11.29 25.07 -17.72
N LEU A 281 -11.10 25.73 -16.59
CA LEU A 281 -10.00 25.46 -15.67
C LEU A 281 -10.07 24.02 -15.12
N SER A 282 -11.27 23.53 -14.80
CA SER A 282 -11.46 22.14 -14.35
C SER A 282 -11.11 21.13 -15.44
N VAL A 283 -11.43 21.43 -16.71
CA VAL A 283 -11.00 20.60 -17.86
C VAL A 283 -9.48 20.65 -18.05
N ALA A 284 -8.85 21.81 -17.91
CA ALA A 284 -7.39 21.92 -18.00
C ALA A 284 -6.70 21.11 -16.89
N LEU A 285 -7.18 21.20 -15.64
CA LEU A 285 -6.69 20.39 -14.53
C LEU A 285 -6.92 18.90 -14.76
N LEU A 286 -8.04 18.52 -15.39
CA LEU A 286 -8.32 17.14 -15.76
C LEU A 286 -7.25 16.60 -16.73
N VAL A 287 -6.94 17.34 -17.79
CA VAL A 287 -5.91 16.94 -18.76
C VAL A 287 -4.55 16.79 -18.08
N ILE A 288 -4.15 17.76 -17.24
CA ILE A 288 -2.88 17.69 -16.50
C ILE A 288 -2.85 16.46 -15.58
N ALA A 289 -3.94 16.21 -14.84
CA ALA A 289 -4.02 15.08 -13.92
C ALA A 289 -3.97 13.73 -14.66
N ASP A 290 -4.53 13.62 -15.86
CA ASP A 290 -4.50 12.40 -16.65
C ASP A 290 -3.10 12.14 -17.26
N LEU A 291 -2.42 13.18 -17.73
CA LEU A 291 -1.02 13.09 -18.16
C LEU A 291 -0.10 12.69 -16.99
N GLN A 292 -0.29 13.28 -15.81
CA GLN A 292 0.44 12.91 -14.60
C GLN A 292 0.18 11.47 -14.17
N ARG A 293 -1.07 11.00 -14.29
CA ARG A 293 -1.42 9.59 -14.05
C ARG A 293 -0.66 8.67 -14.99
N THR A 294 -0.60 9.00 -16.29
CA THR A 294 0.13 8.21 -17.30
C THR A 294 1.61 8.14 -16.98
N ASN A 295 2.25 9.28 -16.70
CA ASN A 295 3.66 9.32 -16.29
C ASN A 295 3.91 8.48 -15.03
N ARG A 296 3.01 8.57 -14.05
CA ARG A 296 3.13 7.77 -12.82
C ARG A 296 3.06 6.27 -13.11
N VAL A 297 2.13 5.82 -13.95
CA VAL A 297 2.03 4.40 -14.33
C VAL A 297 3.34 3.92 -14.97
N LEU A 298 3.92 4.70 -15.88
CA LEU A 298 5.21 4.37 -16.50
C LEU A 298 6.35 4.28 -15.47
N ILE A 299 6.40 5.21 -14.51
CA ILE A 299 7.39 5.19 -13.43
C ILE A 299 7.18 3.99 -12.50
N GLU A 300 5.93 3.67 -12.14
CA GLU A 300 5.60 2.51 -11.31
C GLU A 300 6.00 1.20 -11.99
N GLU A 301 5.73 1.04 -13.29
CA GLU A 301 6.15 -0.13 -14.07
C GLU A 301 7.68 -0.22 -14.17
N THR A 302 8.36 0.91 -14.34
CA THR A 302 9.82 0.96 -14.34
C THR A 302 10.39 0.55 -12.99
N LEU A 303 9.81 1.06 -11.89
CA LEU A 303 10.22 0.70 -10.54
C LEU A 303 9.96 -0.77 -10.24
N GLU A 304 8.82 -1.33 -10.69
CA GLU A 304 8.54 -2.76 -10.60
C GLU A 304 9.62 -3.58 -11.33
N ARG A 305 10.03 -3.17 -12.54
CA ARG A 305 11.12 -3.84 -13.27
C ARG A 305 12.45 -3.73 -12.53
N VAL A 306 12.80 -2.57 -11.98
CA VAL A 306 14.01 -2.37 -11.18
C VAL A 306 14.00 -3.28 -9.94
N LYS A 307 12.89 -3.30 -9.19
CA LYS A 307 12.73 -4.19 -8.03
C LYS A 307 12.79 -5.67 -8.44
N ASN A 308 12.28 -6.04 -9.61
CA ASN A 308 12.43 -7.40 -10.14
C ASN A 308 13.88 -7.73 -10.50
N ILE A 309 14.66 -6.78 -11.00
CA ILE A 309 16.09 -6.98 -11.27
C ILE A 309 16.87 -7.12 -9.96
N GLU A 310 16.56 -6.27 -8.98
CA GLU A 310 17.27 -6.22 -7.69
C GLU A 310 16.92 -7.40 -6.78
N TYR A 311 15.63 -7.73 -6.67
CA TYR A 311 15.12 -8.73 -5.73
C TYR A 311 14.55 -9.98 -6.40
N GLY A 312 14.20 -9.94 -7.68
CA GLY A 312 13.67 -11.10 -8.39
C GLY A 312 14.71 -12.21 -8.48
N ARG A 313 14.26 -13.47 -8.37
CA ARG A 313 15.13 -14.58 -8.77
C ARG A 313 15.17 -14.54 -10.29
N VAL A 314 16.36 -14.45 -10.89
CA VAL A 314 16.51 -14.63 -12.33
C VAL A 314 16.15 -16.08 -12.63
N ASP A 315 14.90 -16.33 -13.01
CA ASP A 315 14.49 -17.63 -13.49
C ASP A 315 14.96 -17.76 -14.94
N HIS A 316 16.18 -18.27 -15.12
CA HIS A 316 16.77 -18.51 -16.44
C HIS A 316 15.95 -19.46 -17.32
N THR A 317 14.88 -20.08 -16.79
CA THR A 317 13.97 -20.94 -17.53
C THR A 317 12.81 -20.20 -18.20
N GLN A 318 12.53 -18.94 -17.84
CA GLN A 318 11.38 -18.18 -18.33
C GLN A 318 11.69 -17.14 -19.42
N ILE A 319 12.94 -17.04 -19.90
CA ILE A 319 13.27 -16.20 -21.06
C ILE A 319 13.15 -17.06 -22.33
N PRO A 320 12.08 -16.93 -23.14
CA PRO A 320 12.02 -17.61 -24.42
C PRO A 320 13.12 -17.01 -25.31
N GLY A 321 14.17 -17.80 -25.61
CA GLY A 321 15.18 -17.43 -26.62
C GLY A 321 16.65 -17.45 -26.20
N ILE A 322 17.00 -17.53 -24.90
CA ILE A 322 18.43 -17.49 -24.49
C ILE A 322 19.09 -18.88 -24.44
N ARG A 323 18.33 -19.99 -24.56
CA ARG A 323 18.93 -21.32 -24.70
C ARG A 323 19.68 -21.53 -26.02
N ALA A 324 19.33 -20.78 -27.07
CA ALA A 324 19.98 -20.95 -28.38
C ALA A 324 21.36 -20.27 -28.46
N ALA A 325 21.55 -19.12 -27.78
CA ALA A 325 22.79 -18.35 -27.89
C ALA A 325 23.94 -18.86 -27.01
N LEU A 326 23.64 -19.54 -25.88
CA LEU A 326 24.66 -20.06 -24.97
C LEU A 326 25.13 -21.49 -25.30
N VAL A 327 24.36 -22.23 -26.11
CA VAL A 327 24.72 -23.60 -26.55
C VAL A 327 25.49 -23.59 -27.89
N SER A 328 25.36 -22.54 -28.71
CA SER A 328 26.07 -22.41 -30.00
C SER A 328 27.45 -21.75 -29.89
N GLY A 329 27.91 -21.38 -28.69
CA GLY A 329 29.17 -20.67 -28.46
C GLY A 329 30.39 -21.56 -28.19
N ARG A 330 30.41 -22.81 -28.68
CA ARG A 330 31.68 -23.58 -28.73
C ARG A 330 32.47 -23.12 -29.95
N PRO A 331 33.67 -22.52 -29.80
CA PRO A 331 34.59 -22.44 -30.92
C PRO A 331 35.12 -23.85 -31.18
N SER A 332 34.62 -24.48 -32.24
CA SER A 332 35.23 -25.64 -32.87
C SER A 332 36.33 -25.17 -33.83
N GLY A 333 37.54 -25.66 -33.69
CA GLY A 333 38.67 -25.43 -34.61
C GLY A 333 39.81 -24.71 -33.90
N ALA A 334 40.74 -25.43 -33.29
CA ALA A 334 41.96 -25.92 -33.94
C ALA A 334 42.92 -24.76 -34.24
N ASP A 335 43.85 -24.57 -33.31
CA ASP A 335 44.98 -23.66 -33.40
C ASP A 335 46.20 -24.48 -33.87
N PRO A 336 46.77 -24.23 -35.06
CA PRO A 336 48.10 -24.71 -35.38
C PRO A 336 49.08 -23.53 -35.50
N ALA A 337 50.12 -23.62 -34.68
CA ALA A 337 51.46 -23.13 -34.95
C ALA A 337 51.67 -21.61 -35.11
N TYR A 338 52.26 -21.01 -34.07
CA TYR A 338 53.34 -20.04 -34.30
C TYR A 338 54.59 -20.51 -33.56
N SER A 339 55.45 -21.17 -34.32
CA SER A 339 56.83 -21.49 -34.00
C SER A 339 57.64 -20.19 -33.81
N ARG A 340 58.51 -20.20 -32.81
CA ARG A 340 59.68 -19.33 -32.75
C ARG A 340 60.53 -19.55 -34.00
N GLU A 341 60.98 -18.46 -34.62
CA GLU A 341 62.32 -18.30 -35.20
C GLU A 341 62.56 -16.80 -35.47
N ASP A 342 63.77 -16.38 -35.08
CA ASP A 342 64.50 -15.10 -35.25
C ASP A 342 64.03 -13.80 -34.56
#